data_AF-A0A220S5X1-F1
#
_entry.id   AF-A0A220S5X1-F1
#
_cell.length_a   1.000
_cell.length_b   1.000
_cell.length_c   1.000
_cell.angle_alpha   90.00
_cell.angle_beta   90.00
_cell.angle_gamma   90.00
#
_symmetry.space_group_name_H-M   'P 1'
#
loop_
_entity.id
_entity.type
_entity.pdbx_description
1 polymer ?
#
loop_
_entity_poly.entity_id
_entity_poly.type
_entity_poly.pdbx_seq_one_letter_code
_entity_poly.pdbx_strand_id
1 'polypeptide(L)'
;MRIAFTGSHRVGKTTLAEEIAESLPDYEFINEPYLQLEEEGCLFSEIPTLEDYMKQFNFSVEQLQNSDDNVIFDRCPLDLLAYIYAISKRKNISTLYEEMTSTIAEIDLLIFVPIEKVDLIGCQESDLPNLRHEVNDILEDWIGDFSNEILEVSGTLDNRKKQVLDKMLDMEK
;
A
#
# COMPACT_ATOMS: atom_id res chain seq x y z
N MET A 1 -17.63 0.75 0.29
CA MET A 1 -16.46 0.70 1.19
C MET A 1 -15.19 0.55 0.37
N ARG A 2 -14.17 1.36 0.64
CA ARG A 2 -12.86 1.29 -0.03
C ARG A 2 -11.80 0.78 0.94
N ILE A 3 -11.08 -0.27 0.54
CA ILE A 3 -10.05 -0.94 1.34
C ILE A 3 -8.73 -0.81 0.61
N ALA A 4 -7.67 -0.41 1.31
CA ALA A 4 -6.35 -0.36 0.70
C ALA A 4 -5.29 -1.04 1.56
N PHE A 5 -4.33 -1.67 0.91
CA PHE A 5 -3.18 -2.28 1.56
C PHE A 5 -1.96 -1.34 1.48
N THR A 6 -1.21 -1.26 2.58
CA THR A 6 0.01 -0.45 2.68
C THR A 6 1.10 -1.21 3.44
N GLY A 7 2.35 -0.91 3.12
CA GLY A 7 3.52 -1.59 3.67
C GLY A 7 4.68 -1.57 2.70
N SER A 8 5.87 -1.96 3.18
CA SER A 8 7.05 -2.03 2.32
C SER A 8 6.96 -3.18 1.29
N HIS A 9 7.89 -3.24 0.34
CA HIS A 9 8.00 -4.33 -0.62
C HIS A 9 8.24 -5.66 0.10
N ARG A 10 7.72 -6.76 -0.46
CA ARG A 10 7.95 -8.12 0.04
C ARG A 10 7.50 -8.32 1.49
N VAL A 11 6.34 -7.79 1.85
CA VAL A 11 5.64 -8.11 3.12
C VAL A 11 4.41 -9.00 2.90
N GLY A 12 4.12 -9.38 1.65
CA GLY A 12 2.98 -10.23 1.29
C GLY A 12 1.66 -9.47 1.10
N LYS A 13 1.71 -8.19 0.70
CA LYS A 13 0.52 -7.35 0.47
C LYS A 13 -0.35 -7.91 -0.65
N THR A 14 0.21 -8.05 -1.85
CA THR A 14 -0.49 -8.54 -3.04
C THR A 14 -1.18 -9.88 -2.79
N THR A 15 -0.46 -10.85 -2.24
CA THR A 15 -1.04 -12.15 -1.89
C THR A 15 -2.19 -12.04 -0.88
N LEU A 16 -2.07 -11.16 0.12
CA LEU A 16 -3.16 -10.94 1.08
C LEU A 16 -4.35 -10.23 0.43
N ALA A 17 -4.10 -9.23 -0.42
CA ALA A 17 -5.13 -8.46 -1.09
C ALA A 17 -5.92 -9.32 -2.08
N GLU A 18 -5.23 -10.16 -2.86
CA GLU A 18 -5.82 -11.18 -3.75
C GLU A 18 -6.72 -12.16 -2.97
N GLU A 19 -6.21 -12.74 -1.87
CA GLU A 19 -6.98 -13.66 -1.02
C GLU A 19 -8.24 -13.03 -0.39
N ILE A 20 -8.17 -11.73 -0.08
CA ILE A 20 -9.31 -10.97 0.41
C ILE A 20 -10.30 -10.69 -0.71
N ALA A 21 -9.83 -10.28 -1.89
CA ALA A 21 -10.67 -10.07 -3.06
C ALA A 21 -11.40 -11.35 -3.49
N GLU A 22 -10.73 -12.51 -3.48
CA GLU A 22 -11.37 -13.81 -3.75
C GLU A 22 -12.49 -14.14 -2.75
N SER A 23 -12.39 -13.62 -1.53
CA SER A 23 -13.41 -13.82 -0.47
C SER A 23 -14.56 -12.82 -0.56
N LEU A 24 -14.44 -11.79 -1.40
CA LEU A 24 -15.34 -10.65 -1.52
C LEU A 24 -15.71 -10.42 -3.00
N PRO A 25 -16.57 -11.27 -3.60
CA PRO A 25 -16.86 -11.24 -5.03
C PRO A 25 -17.58 -9.96 -5.49
N ASP A 26 -18.15 -9.20 -4.57
CA ASP A 26 -18.82 -7.92 -4.84
C ASP A 26 -17.84 -6.73 -4.84
N TYR A 27 -16.55 -6.96 -4.55
CA TYR A 27 -15.52 -5.93 -4.57
C TYR A 27 -14.69 -6.01 -5.85
N GLU A 28 -14.40 -4.85 -6.44
CA GLU A 28 -13.42 -4.74 -7.51
C GLU A 28 -12.00 -4.76 -6.93
N PHE A 29 -11.12 -5.58 -7.50
CA PHE A 29 -9.71 -5.61 -7.13
C PHE A 29 -8.89 -4.76 -8.11
N ILE A 30 -8.23 -3.73 -7.58
CA ILE A 30 -7.31 -2.87 -8.31
C ILE A 30 -5.87 -3.29 -7.97
N ASN A 31 -5.16 -3.75 -9.00
CA ASN A 31 -3.77 -4.18 -8.93
C ASN A 31 -2.82 -3.04 -8.58
N GLU A 32 -1.56 -3.37 -8.29
CA GLU A 32 -0.56 -2.34 -8.02
C GLU A 32 -0.31 -1.41 -9.23
N PRO A 33 -0.08 -0.10 -8.99
CA PRO A 33 0.18 0.88 -10.04
C PRO A 33 1.29 0.51 -11.03
N TYR A 34 2.33 -0.18 -10.57
CA TYR A 34 3.42 -0.62 -11.42
C TYR A 34 2.93 -1.51 -12.57
N LEU A 35 2.12 -2.53 -12.27
CA LEU A 35 1.64 -3.49 -13.28
C LEU A 35 0.71 -2.83 -14.29
N GLN A 36 -0.18 -1.96 -13.81
CA GLN A 36 -1.13 -1.27 -14.69
C GLN A 36 -0.43 -0.27 -15.61
N LEU A 37 0.54 0.49 -15.09
CA LEU A 37 1.35 1.39 -15.91
C LEU A 37 2.21 0.60 -16.93
N GLU A 38 2.72 -0.57 -16.56
CA GLU A 38 3.45 -1.44 -17.49
C GLU A 38 2.54 -1.96 -18.62
N GLU A 39 1.30 -2.35 -18.31
CA GLU A 39 0.28 -2.74 -19.29
C GLU A 39 -0.11 -1.60 -20.25
N GLU A 40 -0.11 -0.36 -19.77
CA GLU A 40 -0.31 0.86 -20.57
C GLU A 40 0.91 1.24 -21.43
N GLY A 41 2.02 0.51 -21.31
CA GLY A 41 3.25 0.69 -22.09
C GLY A 41 4.30 1.59 -21.43
N CYS A 42 4.18 1.88 -20.14
CA CYS A 42 5.24 2.54 -19.38
C CYS A 42 6.42 1.59 -19.20
N LEU A 43 7.63 2.06 -19.51
CA LEU A 43 8.85 1.30 -19.30
C LEU A 43 9.53 1.78 -18.01
N PHE A 44 9.59 0.90 -17.02
CA PHE A 44 10.31 1.14 -15.78
C PHE A 44 11.73 0.59 -15.84
N SER A 45 12.62 1.21 -15.06
CA SER A 45 13.97 0.69 -14.88
C SER A 45 13.96 -0.55 -13.97
N GLU A 46 14.93 -1.46 -14.14
CA GLU A 46 15.09 -2.64 -13.28
C GLU A 46 15.19 -2.26 -11.79
N ILE A 47 15.83 -1.13 -11.51
CA ILE A 47 15.78 -0.47 -10.20
C ILE A 47 14.90 0.77 -10.33
N PRO A 48 13.74 0.84 -9.66
CA PRO A 48 12.83 1.98 -9.74
C PRO A 48 13.53 3.28 -9.31
N THR A 49 13.44 4.29 -10.17
CA THR A 49 13.94 5.63 -9.91
C THR A 49 12.92 6.48 -9.15
N LEU A 50 13.34 7.65 -8.64
CA LEU A 50 12.41 8.61 -8.04
C LEU A 50 11.28 8.99 -9.01
N GLU A 51 11.57 9.15 -10.30
CA GLU A 51 10.54 9.48 -11.31
C GLU A 51 9.54 8.33 -11.49
N ASP A 52 10.00 7.09 -11.40
CA ASP A 52 9.15 5.90 -11.50
C ASP A 52 8.16 5.83 -10.32
N TYR A 53 8.63 6.08 -9.09
CA TYR A 53 7.73 6.16 -7.93
C TYR A 53 6.78 7.35 -8.00
N MET A 54 7.21 8.50 -8.52
CA MET A 54 6.33 9.67 -8.72
C MET A 54 5.22 9.37 -9.73
N LYS A 55 5.52 8.65 -10.81
CA LYS A 55 4.50 8.22 -11.79
C LYS A 55 3.49 7.28 -11.15
N GLN A 56 3.97 6.28 -10.41
CA GLN A 56 3.10 5.35 -9.68
C GLN A 56 2.25 6.09 -8.65
N PHE A 57 2.81 7.06 -7.92
CA PHE A 57 2.10 7.86 -6.93
C PHE A 57 0.94 8.64 -7.56
N ASN A 58 1.21 9.39 -8.62
CA ASN A 58 0.18 10.17 -9.31
C ASN A 58 -0.92 9.26 -9.87
N PHE A 59 -0.54 8.13 -10.48
CA PHE A 59 -1.49 7.15 -10.99
C PHE A 59 -2.35 6.56 -9.86
N SER A 60 -1.74 6.18 -8.73
CA SER A 60 -2.47 5.66 -7.57
C SER A 60 -3.46 6.69 -6.99
N VAL A 61 -3.08 7.98 -6.99
CA VAL A 61 -3.97 9.08 -6.58
C VAL A 61 -5.17 9.19 -7.52
N GLU A 62 -4.91 9.20 -8.83
CA GLU A 62 -5.97 9.27 -9.85
C GLU A 62 -6.91 8.06 -9.78
N GLN A 63 -6.37 6.86 -9.57
CA GLN A 63 -7.18 5.64 -9.45
C GLN A 63 -8.13 5.71 -8.26
N LEU A 64 -7.62 6.13 -7.10
CA LEU A 64 -8.42 6.21 -5.89
C LEU A 64 -9.54 7.25 -6.04
N GLN A 65 -9.22 8.43 -6.58
CA GLN A 65 -10.20 9.50 -6.81
C GLN A 65 -11.28 9.13 -7.83
N ASN A 66 -10.96 8.29 -8.83
CA ASN A 66 -11.90 7.86 -9.87
C ASN A 66 -12.57 6.51 -9.59
N SER A 67 -12.23 5.87 -8.46
CA SER A 67 -12.82 4.59 -8.07
C SER A 67 -14.23 4.76 -7.52
N ASP A 68 -15.06 3.73 -7.70
CA ASP A 68 -16.36 3.65 -7.04
C ASP A 68 -16.22 3.12 -5.59
N ASP A 69 -17.36 2.80 -4.98
CA ASP A 69 -17.40 2.02 -3.74
C ASP A 69 -17.14 0.54 -3.98
N ASN A 70 -16.74 -0.18 -2.92
CA ASN A 70 -16.48 -1.62 -2.92
C ASN A 70 -15.25 -1.97 -3.76
N VAL A 71 -14.14 -1.34 -3.41
CA VAL A 71 -12.87 -1.49 -4.12
C VAL A 71 -11.79 -1.91 -3.14
N ILE A 72 -10.94 -2.83 -3.57
CA ILE A 72 -9.76 -3.30 -2.84
C ILE A 72 -8.53 -2.90 -3.65
N PHE A 73 -7.68 -2.06 -3.08
CA PHE A 73 -6.43 -1.64 -3.69
C PHE A 73 -5.25 -2.42 -3.12
N ASP A 74 -4.46 -3.09 -3.96
CA ASP A 74 -3.22 -3.76 -3.55
C ASP A 74 -2.19 -2.79 -2.93
N ARG A 75 -2.19 -1.54 -3.41
CA ARG A 75 -1.35 -0.47 -2.89
C ARG A 75 -2.12 0.84 -2.79
N CYS A 76 -1.58 1.80 -2.06
CA CYS A 76 -2.17 3.14 -1.96
C CYS A 76 -1.11 4.22 -2.06
N PRO A 77 -1.48 5.49 -2.27
CA PRO A 77 -0.52 6.57 -2.40
C PRO A 77 0.45 6.71 -1.21
N LEU A 78 0.06 6.21 -0.02
CA LEU A 78 0.88 6.26 1.19
C LEU A 78 2.19 5.46 1.07
N ASP A 79 2.16 4.21 0.59
CA ASP A 79 3.39 3.39 0.52
C ASP A 79 4.35 3.94 -0.54
N LEU A 80 3.83 4.38 -1.67
CA LEU A 80 4.58 5.05 -2.73
C LEU A 80 5.22 6.36 -2.25
N LEU A 81 4.50 7.16 -1.46
CA LEU A 81 5.07 8.38 -0.89
C LEU A 81 6.19 8.08 0.11
N ALA A 82 6.08 7.01 0.89
CA ALA A 82 7.16 6.59 1.79
C ALA A 82 8.43 6.21 1.01
N TYR A 83 8.30 5.52 -0.13
CA TYR A 83 9.41 5.26 -1.06
C TYR A 83 10.02 6.55 -1.62
N ILE A 84 9.19 7.48 -2.10
CA ILE A 84 9.63 8.81 -2.57
C ILE A 84 10.41 9.54 -1.48
N TYR A 85 9.90 9.53 -0.25
CA TYR A 85 10.53 10.22 0.88
C TYR A 85 11.89 9.62 1.24
N ALA A 86 11.99 8.29 1.31
CA ALA A 86 13.25 7.61 1.57
C ALA A 86 14.31 7.88 0.47
N ILE A 87 13.93 7.69 -0.80
CA ILE A 87 14.85 7.86 -1.95
C ILE A 87 15.28 9.32 -2.14
N SER A 88 14.36 10.27 -1.91
CA SER A 88 14.67 11.70 -2.02
C SER A 88 15.60 12.20 -0.91
N LYS A 89 16.00 11.34 0.04
CA LYS A 89 16.73 11.68 1.27
C LYS A 89 15.97 12.69 2.11
N ARG A 90 14.65 12.47 2.25
CA ARG A 90 13.77 13.26 3.10
C ARG A 90 13.71 14.74 2.72
N LYS A 91 13.80 15.02 1.41
CA LYS A 91 13.60 16.37 0.88
C LYS A 91 12.12 16.77 1.01
N ASN A 92 11.82 18.05 0.80
CA ASN A 92 10.49 18.59 1.03
C ASN A 92 9.45 17.90 0.12
N ILE A 93 8.57 17.10 0.73
CA ILE A 93 7.43 16.42 0.10
C ILE A 93 6.08 17.01 0.51
N SER A 94 6.04 18.20 1.11
CA SER A 94 4.82 18.79 1.70
C SER A 94 3.61 18.75 0.76
N THR A 95 3.79 19.17 -0.51
CA THR A 95 2.71 19.13 -1.51
C THR A 95 2.20 17.71 -1.77
N LEU A 96 3.10 16.72 -1.91
CA LEU A 96 2.73 15.32 -2.12
C LEU A 96 2.07 14.72 -0.88
N TYR A 97 2.51 15.14 0.30
CA TYR A 97 1.94 14.69 1.57
C TYR A 97 0.51 15.23 1.75
N GLU A 98 0.27 16.50 1.44
CA GLU A 98 -1.08 17.08 1.44
C GLU A 98 -2.00 16.38 0.45
N GLU A 99 -1.53 16.15 -0.78
CA GLU A 99 -2.28 15.41 -1.80
C GLU A 99 -2.58 13.98 -1.35
N MET A 100 -1.57 13.23 -0.93
CA MET A 100 -1.71 11.88 -0.38
C MET A 100 -2.75 11.84 0.74
N THR A 101 -2.61 12.72 1.74
CA THR A 101 -3.51 12.76 2.91
C THR A 101 -4.96 13.03 2.48
N SER A 102 -5.16 13.94 1.53
CA SER A 102 -6.50 14.25 1.02
C SER A 102 -7.13 13.07 0.30
N THR A 103 -6.33 12.31 -0.46
CA THR A 103 -6.77 11.15 -1.23
C THR A 103 -7.05 9.96 -0.33
N ILE A 104 -6.15 9.63 0.62
CA ILE A 104 -6.35 8.48 1.50
C ILE A 104 -7.50 8.69 2.49
N ALA A 105 -7.92 9.93 2.73
CA ALA A 105 -9.11 10.22 3.55
C ALA A 105 -10.40 9.59 2.98
N GLU A 106 -10.41 9.22 1.69
CA GLU A 106 -11.53 8.51 1.06
C GLU A 106 -11.46 6.98 1.23
N ILE A 107 -10.40 6.44 1.83
CA ILE A 107 -10.30 5.01 2.16
C ILE A 107 -11.01 4.75 3.48
N ASP A 108 -11.92 3.78 3.52
CA ASP A 108 -12.61 3.44 4.78
C ASP A 108 -11.73 2.61 5.71
N LEU A 109 -10.97 1.65 5.14
CA LEU A 109 -10.12 0.73 5.89
C LEU A 109 -8.72 0.64 5.27
N LEU A 110 -7.72 1.06 6.02
CA LEU A 110 -6.31 0.96 5.65
C LEU A 110 -5.67 -0.25 6.35
N ILE A 111 -5.24 -1.24 5.58
CA ILE A 111 -4.57 -2.44 6.08
C ILE A 111 -3.07 -2.24 6.04
N PHE A 112 -2.44 -2.15 7.20
CA PHE A 112 -0.99 -2.06 7.31
C PHE A 112 -0.37 -3.42 7.48
N VAL A 113 0.57 -3.75 6.60
CA VAL A 113 1.35 -4.99 6.63
C VAL A 113 2.82 -4.64 6.95
N PRO A 114 3.23 -4.66 8.23
CA PRO A 114 4.59 -4.36 8.62
C PRO A 114 5.58 -5.48 8.24
N ILE A 115 6.87 -5.15 8.28
CA ILE A 115 7.93 -6.16 8.31
C ILE A 115 7.92 -6.82 9.69
N GLU A 116 7.69 -8.14 9.74
CA GLU A 116 7.71 -8.85 11.02
C GLU A 116 9.13 -8.95 11.62
N LYS A 117 9.21 -9.01 12.96
CA LYS A 117 10.48 -9.11 13.71
C LYS A 117 11.38 -10.26 13.27
N VAL A 118 10.77 -11.36 12.85
CA VAL A 118 11.45 -12.39 12.06
C VAL A 118 10.98 -12.16 10.63
N ASP A 119 11.87 -11.68 9.78
CA ASP A 119 11.55 -11.45 8.38
C ASP A 119 11.39 -12.80 7.68
N LEU A 120 10.13 -13.25 7.58
CA LEU A 120 9.77 -14.53 6.98
C LEU A 120 9.91 -14.53 5.45
N ILE A 121 10.03 -13.35 4.84
CA ILE A 121 10.10 -13.17 3.39
C ILE A 121 11.52 -12.75 3.03
N GLY A 122 12.30 -13.68 2.48
CA GLY A 122 13.69 -13.44 2.10
C GLY A 122 13.84 -12.23 1.16
N CYS A 123 14.78 -11.35 1.50
CA CYS A 123 15.13 -10.17 0.72
C CYS A 123 16.52 -10.36 0.11
N GLN A 124 16.64 -10.35 -1.23
CA GLN A 124 17.96 -10.38 -1.89
C GLN A 124 18.52 -8.94 -1.94
N GLU A 125 19.82 -8.77 -2.17
CA GLU A 125 20.42 -7.42 -2.24
C GLU A 125 19.79 -6.54 -3.35
N SER A 126 19.33 -7.15 -4.45
CA SER A 126 18.62 -6.48 -5.54
C SER A 126 17.29 -5.84 -5.11
N ASP A 127 16.74 -6.25 -3.96
CA ASP A 127 15.46 -5.78 -3.43
C ASP A 127 15.62 -4.62 -2.43
N LEU A 128 16.83 -4.06 -2.34
CA LEU A 128 17.16 -2.90 -1.53
C LEU A 128 16.69 -3.07 -0.07
N PRO A 129 17.20 -4.07 0.68
CA PRO A 129 16.71 -4.39 2.03
C PRO A 129 16.75 -3.20 2.99
N ASN A 130 17.77 -2.35 2.91
CA ASN A 130 17.85 -1.14 3.73
C ASN A 130 16.73 -0.14 3.42
N LEU A 131 16.40 0.03 2.14
CA LEU A 131 15.30 0.91 1.72
C LEU A 131 13.95 0.35 2.19
N ARG A 132 13.78 -0.97 2.13
CA ARG A 132 12.57 -1.65 2.62
C ARG A 132 12.34 -1.38 4.11
N HIS A 133 13.37 -1.54 4.94
CA HIS A 133 13.29 -1.23 6.37
C HIS A 133 13.05 0.25 6.63
N GLU A 134 13.77 1.15 5.93
CA GLU A 134 13.54 2.59 6.08
C GLU A 134 12.10 2.99 5.74
N VAL A 135 11.53 2.42 4.67
CA VAL A 135 10.13 2.65 4.29
C VAL A 135 9.17 2.10 5.34
N ASN A 136 9.44 0.93 5.93
CA ASN A 136 8.63 0.40 7.02
C ASN A 136 8.61 1.35 8.22
N ASP A 137 9.77 1.85 8.65
CA ASP A 137 9.88 2.79 9.76
C ASP A 137 9.12 4.10 9.46
N ILE A 138 9.22 4.61 8.23
CA ILE A 138 8.46 5.80 7.78
C ILE A 138 6.95 5.55 7.85
N LEU A 139 6.49 4.37 7.43
CA LEU A 139 5.06 4.02 7.46
C LEU A 139 4.55 3.87 8.89
N GLU A 140 5.32 3.23 9.78
CA GLU A 140 4.99 3.14 11.21
C GLU A 140 4.84 4.52 11.85
N ASP A 141 5.74 5.46 11.49
CA ASP A 141 5.68 6.84 11.99
C ASP A 141 4.46 7.60 11.46
N TRP A 142 4.09 7.43 10.18
CA TRP A 142 3.02 8.20 9.54
C TRP A 142 1.62 7.65 9.80
N ILE A 143 1.47 6.33 9.92
CA ILE A 143 0.14 5.71 9.85
C ILE A 143 -0.78 6.14 10.99
N GLY A 144 -0.22 6.45 12.17
CA GLY A 144 -0.98 6.90 13.33
C GLY A 144 -1.60 8.30 13.18
N ASP A 145 -1.21 9.08 12.17
CA ASP A 145 -1.70 10.46 11.98
C ASP A 145 -3.01 10.52 11.18
N PHE A 146 -3.44 9.41 10.57
CA PHE A 146 -4.62 9.37 9.71
C PHE A 146 -5.90 9.09 10.51
N SER A 147 -7.01 9.72 10.09
CA SER A 147 -8.33 9.53 10.71
C SER A 147 -9.06 8.26 10.26
N ASN A 148 -8.51 7.55 9.27
CA ASN A 148 -9.07 6.33 8.72
C ASN A 148 -9.08 5.20 9.75
N GLU A 149 -9.94 4.20 9.56
CA GLU A 149 -9.81 2.96 10.31
C GLU A 149 -8.56 2.22 9.83
N ILE A 150 -7.63 1.96 10.75
CA ILE A 150 -6.37 1.31 10.45
C ILE A 150 -6.35 -0.07 11.12
N LEU A 151 -5.96 -1.08 10.36
CA LEU A 151 -5.71 -2.42 10.89
C LEU A 151 -4.27 -2.84 10.55
N GLU A 152 -3.43 -2.91 11.57
CA GLU A 152 -2.14 -3.60 11.47
C GLU A 152 -2.37 -5.12 11.55
N VAL A 153 -1.85 -5.87 10.57
CA VAL A 153 -1.98 -7.32 10.51
C VAL A 153 -0.65 -8.01 10.73
N SER A 154 -0.68 -9.17 11.40
CA SER A 154 0.52 -9.97 11.64
C SER A 154 0.24 -11.48 11.62
N GLY A 155 1.30 -12.27 11.44
CA GLY A 155 1.26 -13.74 11.41
C GLY A 155 1.18 -14.29 9.99
N THR A 156 0.69 -15.54 9.86
CA THR A 156 0.52 -16.22 8.58
C THR A 156 -0.52 -15.55 7.68
N LEU A 157 -0.51 -15.86 6.38
CA LEU A 157 -1.52 -15.39 5.43
C LEU A 157 -2.95 -15.63 5.93
N ASP A 158 -3.26 -16.85 6.40
CA ASP A 158 -4.57 -17.19 6.97
C ASP A 158 -4.94 -16.33 8.18
N ASN A 159 -3.97 -16.09 9.08
CA ASN A 159 -4.20 -15.26 10.26
C ASN A 159 -4.46 -13.81 9.86
N ARG A 160 -3.70 -13.26 8.91
CA ARG A 160 -3.88 -11.90 8.41
C ARG A 160 -5.22 -11.76 7.70
N LYS A 161 -5.57 -12.72 6.83
CA LYS A 161 -6.86 -12.78 6.15
C LYS A 161 -8.02 -12.74 7.13
N LYS A 162 -7.96 -13.58 8.17
CA LYS A 162 -8.96 -13.60 9.22
C LYS A 162 -9.09 -12.26 9.95
N GLN A 163 -7.98 -11.62 10.31
CA GLN A 163 -7.99 -10.30 10.97
C GLN A 163 -8.71 -9.25 10.12
N VAL A 164 -8.43 -9.21 8.81
CA VAL A 164 -9.10 -8.28 7.88
C VAL A 164 -10.60 -8.54 7.82
N LEU A 165 -11.01 -9.79 7.59
CA LEU A 165 -12.43 -10.15 7.49
C LEU A 165 -13.20 -9.90 8.80
N ASP A 166 -12.60 -10.24 9.95
CA ASP A 166 -13.20 -9.98 11.26
C ASP A 166 -13.39 -8.46 11.48
N LYS A 167 -12.41 -7.63 11.09
CA LYS A 167 -12.50 -6.16 11.18
C LYS A 167 -13.60 -5.60 10.27
N MET A 168 -13.70 -6.08 9.05
CA MET A 168 -14.76 -5.67 8.11
C MET A 168 -16.16 -5.96 8.68
N LEU A 169 -16.36 -7.18 9.22
CA LEU A 169 -17.62 -7.57 9.83
C LEU A 169 -17.99 -6.72 11.06
N ASP A 170 -17.00 -6.18 11.78
CA ASP A 170 -17.23 -5.27 12.89
C ASP A 170 -17.56 -3.84 12.43
N MET A 171 -17.08 -3.41 11.26
CA MET A 171 -17.40 -2.10 10.67
C MET A 171 -18.80 -2.04 10.05
N GLU A 172 -19.36 -3.19 9.65
CA GLU A 172 -20.70 -3.29 9.08
C GLU A 172 -21.84 -3.38 10.12
N LYS A 173 -21.52 -3.47 11.42
CA LYS A 173 -22.49 -3.57 12.54
C LYS A 173 -22.90 -2.22 13.10
#